data_AF-A0A9E7R4J4-F1
#
_entry.id   AF-A0A9E7R4J4-F1
#
_cell.length_a   1.000
_cell.length_b   1.000
_cell.length_c   1.000
_cell.angle_alpha   90.00
_cell.angle_beta   90.00
_cell.angle_gamma   90.00
#
_symmetry.space_group_name_H-M   'P 1'
#
loop_
_entity.id
_entity.type
_entity.pdbx_description
1 polymer ?
#
loop_
_entity_poly.entity_id
_entity_poly.type
_entity_poly.pdbx_seq_one_letter_code
_entity_poly.pdbx_strand_id
1 'polypeptide(L)'
;MSSLVAVVHVGAAPPIGGGMRPTAVAHWYEGGVGRLLAYEVAADGSLERVPGAYAPDLDEDPSYPVTDLLLAVAREHSAVAQRLDTLDTKARANYDAGFREKVFDTQVAWGSDGYGRHFEARSQLESHRYEGRVAVGVDPDAPTAVSRALAANLERLDAPTVAYERPTPEG
;
A
#
# COMPACT_ATOMS: atom_id res chain seq x y z
N MET A 1 -15.30 15.60 -10.18
CA MET A 1 -14.23 15.95 -9.24
C MET A 1 -13.86 14.69 -8.49
N SER A 2 -12.57 14.49 -8.20
CA SER A 2 -12.14 13.40 -7.32
C SER A 2 -12.15 13.86 -5.86
N SER A 3 -12.61 13.01 -4.94
CA SER A 3 -12.64 13.24 -3.50
C SER A 3 -11.72 12.26 -2.79
N LEU A 4 -11.03 12.72 -1.74
CA LEU A 4 -10.24 11.84 -0.88
C LEU A 4 -11.21 10.94 -0.09
N VAL A 5 -11.03 9.62 -0.18
CA VAL A 5 -11.88 8.63 0.49
C VAL A 5 -11.15 7.81 1.55
N ALA A 6 -9.82 7.72 1.47
CA ALA A 6 -9.02 7.07 2.50
C ALA A 6 -7.59 7.59 2.55
N VAL A 7 -6.98 7.47 3.73
CA VAL A 7 -5.55 7.71 3.96
C VAL A 7 -4.97 6.48 4.63
N VAL A 8 -3.84 5.99 4.11
CA VAL A 8 -3.11 4.84 4.64
C VAL A 8 -1.72 5.30 5.07
N HIS A 9 -1.42 5.15 6.35
CA HIS A 9 -0.09 5.33 6.91
C HIS A 9 0.58 3.99 7.11
N VAL A 10 1.85 3.90 6.72
CA VAL A 10 2.68 2.71 6.91
C VAL A 10 3.97 3.11 7.58
N GLY A 11 4.42 2.33 8.55
CA GLY A 11 5.68 2.61 9.20
C GLY A 11 6.10 1.56 10.22
N ALA A 12 7.15 1.90 10.96
CA ALA A 12 7.69 1.03 12.00
C ALA A 12 6.76 0.95 13.21
N ALA A 13 6.76 -0.21 13.86
CA ALA A 13 6.15 -0.35 15.19
C ALA A 13 6.83 0.63 16.17
N PRO A 14 6.06 1.33 17.01
CA PRO A 14 6.65 2.29 17.94
C PRO A 14 7.52 1.57 18.98
N PRO A 15 8.63 2.17 19.43
CA PRO A 15 9.19 1.82 20.74
C PRO A 15 8.13 2.16 21.80
N ILE A 16 7.95 1.26 22.77
CA ILE A 16 6.92 1.27 23.82
C ILE A 16 6.43 2.70 24.17
N GLY A 17 5.13 2.94 24.02
CA GLY A 17 4.49 4.22 24.40
C GLY A 17 4.53 5.34 23.36
N GLY A 18 5.14 5.14 22.19
CA GLY A 18 5.13 6.10 21.08
C GLY A 18 4.00 5.88 20.05
N GLY A 19 3.66 6.91 19.28
CA GLY A 19 2.86 6.79 18.07
C GLY A 19 3.66 6.16 16.91
N MET A 20 2.97 5.72 15.85
CA MET A 20 3.62 5.18 14.64
C MET A 20 4.63 6.19 14.07
N ARG A 21 5.79 5.70 13.62
CA ARG A 21 6.73 6.48 12.81
C ARG A 21 6.51 6.14 11.34
N PRO A 22 5.74 6.95 10.58
CA PRO A 22 5.41 6.62 9.21
C PRO A 22 6.67 6.69 8.33
N THR A 23 6.84 5.70 7.46
CA THR A 23 7.82 5.69 6.37
C THR A 23 7.16 5.94 5.01
N ALA A 24 5.84 5.71 4.93
CA ALA A 24 5.04 6.05 3.76
C ALA A 24 3.62 6.48 4.12
N VAL A 25 3.02 7.27 3.25
CA VAL A 25 1.62 7.69 3.30
C VAL A 25 1.00 7.50 1.93
N ALA A 26 -0.25 7.01 1.87
CA ALA A 26 -1.00 6.94 0.64
C ALA A 26 -2.38 7.60 0.78
N HIS A 27 -2.78 8.34 -0.25
CA HIS A 27 -4.08 8.99 -0.35
C HIS A 27 -4.89 8.30 -1.44
N TRP A 28 -6.05 7.76 -1.08
CA TRP A 28 -7.01 7.20 -2.03
C TRP A 28 -8.04 8.26 -2.40
N TYR A 29 -8.12 8.59 -3.67
CA TYR A 29 -9.14 9.44 -4.27
C TYR A 29 -10.13 8.63 -5.12
N GLU A 30 -11.42 8.94 -5.01
CA GLU A 30 -12.50 8.41 -5.85
C GLU A 30 -13.15 9.51 -6.69
N GLY A 31 -13.78 9.15 -7.80
CA GLY A 31 -14.53 10.08 -8.66
C GLY A 31 -13.91 10.27 -10.05
N GLY A 32 -14.60 9.74 -11.07
CA GLY A 32 -14.15 9.73 -12.46
C GLY A 32 -13.16 8.59 -12.74
N VAL A 33 -12.00 8.62 -12.10
CA VAL A 33 -11.00 7.53 -12.13
C VAL A 33 -10.42 7.41 -10.73
N GLY A 34 -10.65 6.28 -10.05
CA GLY A 34 -10.08 5.99 -8.74
C GLY A 34 -8.55 6.01 -8.79
N ARG A 35 -7.89 6.57 -7.76
CA ARG A 35 -6.42 6.64 -7.68
C ARG A 35 -5.91 6.55 -6.25
N LEU A 36 -4.89 5.74 -6.04
CA LEU A 36 -4.06 5.73 -4.85
C LEU A 36 -2.74 6.44 -5.16
N LEU A 37 -2.49 7.56 -4.47
CA LEU A 37 -1.25 8.33 -4.57
C LEU A 37 -0.38 8.04 -3.36
N ALA A 38 0.82 7.50 -3.57
CA ALA A 38 1.75 7.18 -2.49
C ALA A 38 2.87 8.23 -2.36
N TYR A 39 3.36 8.37 -1.14
CA TYR A 39 4.41 9.29 -0.73
C TYR A 39 5.36 8.56 0.22
N GLU A 40 6.67 8.70 0.03
CA GLU A 40 7.68 8.34 1.02
C GLU A 40 7.83 9.49 2.02
N VAL A 41 8.02 9.17 3.29
CA VAL A 41 8.21 10.16 4.36
C VAL A 41 9.71 10.33 4.61
N ALA A 42 10.24 11.52 4.29
CA ALA A 42 11.63 11.84 4.53
C ALA A 42 11.90 12.05 6.04
N ALA A 43 13.19 12.08 6.41
CA ALA A 43 13.60 12.23 7.81
C ALA A 43 13.15 13.56 8.47
N ASP A 44 12.91 14.60 7.66
CA ASP A 44 12.39 15.89 8.10
C ASP A 44 10.85 15.95 8.15
N GLY A 45 10.18 14.85 7.81
CA GLY A 45 8.73 14.73 7.75
C GLY A 45 8.10 15.21 6.44
N SER A 46 8.90 15.65 5.47
CA SER A 46 8.39 16.00 4.14
C SER A 46 7.91 14.77 3.37
N LEU A 47 6.95 14.99 2.45
CA LEU A 47 6.34 13.95 1.64
C LEU A 47 6.89 13.99 0.21
N GLU A 48 7.60 12.94 -0.18
CA GLU A 48 8.13 12.78 -1.53
C GLU A 48 7.19 11.88 -2.34
N ARG A 49 6.58 12.43 -3.39
CA ARG A 49 5.60 11.70 -4.19
C ARG A 49 6.28 10.58 -4.99
N VAL A 50 5.76 9.36 -4.85
CA VAL A 50 6.15 8.23 -5.70
C VAL A 50 5.54 8.43 -7.09
N PRO A 51 6.35 8.41 -8.17
CA PRO A 51 5.85 8.57 -9.53
C PRO A 51 4.87 7.45 -9.92
N GLY A 52 3.89 7.81 -10.75
CA GLY A 52 2.87 6.90 -11.27
C GLY A 52 1.47 7.16 -10.70
N ALA A 53 0.52 6.32 -11.10
CA ALA A 53 -0.87 6.40 -10.68
C ALA A 53 -1.42 4.97 -10.61
N TYR A 54 -1.62 4.47 -9.40
CA TYR A 54 -2.29 3.20 -9.15
C TYR A 54 -3.78 3.45 -8.98
N ALA A 55 -4.62 2.63 -9.60
CA ALA A 55 -6.07 2.70 -9.46
C ALA A 55 -6.55 1.33 -8.98
N PRO A 56 -6.79 1.14 -7.66
CA PRO A 56 -7.28 -0.14 -7.16
C PRO A 56 -8.61 -0.49 -7.83
N ASP A 57 -8.71 -1.69 -8.39
CA ASP A 57 -9.97 -2.23 -8.87
C ASP A 57 -10.73 -2.84 -7.67
N LEU A 58 -11.85 -2.23 -7.33
CA LEU A 58 -12.71 -2.68 -6.23
C LEU A 58 -13.52 -3.94 -6.59
N ASP A 59 -13.64 -4.24 -7.89
CA ASP A 59 -14.35 -5.39 -8.42
C ASP A 59 -13.41 -6.59 -8.67
N GLU A 60 -12.08 -6.40 -8.55
CA GLU A 60 -11.11 -7.51 -8.57
C GLU A 60 -11.35 -8.43 -7.36
N ASP A 61 -11.49 -9.74 -7.60
CA ASP A 61 -11.59 -10.74 -6.55
C ASP A 61 -10.30 -11.58 -6.49
N PRO A 62 -9.40 -11.31 -5.52
CA PRO A 62 -9.51 -10.31 -4.46
C PRO A 62 -8.78 -8.99 -4.77
N SER A 63 -9.24 -7.87 -4.22
CA SER A 63 -8.62 -6.54 -4.40
C SER A 63 -7.37 -6.37 -3.53
N TYR A 64 -6.31 -5.71 -4.02
CA TYR A 64 -4.98 -5.62 -3.34
C TYR A 64 -4.49 -4.19 -2.99
N PRO A 65 -5.34 -3.23 -2.56
CA PRO A 65 -4.93 -1.83 -2.42
C PRO A 65 -3.78 -1.60 -1.43
N VAL A 66 -3.75 -2.34 -0.31
CA VAL A 66 -2.72 -2.22 0.73
C VAL A 66 -1.52 -3.10 0.38
N THR A 67 -1.74 -4.36 -0.05
CA THR A 67 -0.64 -5.26 -0.42
C THR A 67 0.24 -4.65 -1.51
N ASP A 68 -0.37 -4.08 -2.55
CA ASP A 68 0.37 -3.41 -3.63
C ASP A 68 1.14 -2.19 -3.12
N LEU A 69 0.51 -1.36 -2.29
CA LEU A 69 1.17 -0.22 -1.66
C LEU A 69 2.41 -0.68 -0.88
N LEU A 70 2.27 -1.67 0.01
CA LEU A 70 3.37 -2.18 0.83
C LEU A 70 4.52 -2.72 -0.01
N LEU A 71 4.24 -3.48 -1.07
CA LEU A 71 5.27 -3.96 -2.00
C LEU A 71 6.07 -2.82 -2.64
N ALA A 72 5.39 -1.73 -2.98
CA ALA A 72 6.01 -0.61 -3.67
C ALA A 72 6.84 0.32 -2.76
N VAL A 73 6.39 0.54 -1.52
CA VAL A 73 6.94 1.61 -0.66
C VAL A 73 7.41 1.18 0.73
N ALA A 74 7.11 -0.04 1.19
CA ALA A 74 7.33 -0.42 2.59
C ALA A 74 7.56 -1.92 2.81
N ARG A 75 8.18 -2.61 1.85
CA ARG A 75 8.40 -4.07 1.88
C ARG A 75 9.43 -4.50 2.93
N GLU A 76 10.30 -3.58 3.33
CA GLU A 76 11.36 -3.79 4.32
C GLU A 76 10.83 -4.16 5.71
N HIS A 77 9.57 -3.84 6.01
CA HIS A 77 8.92 -4.24 7.27
C HIS A 77 8.30 -5.63 7.22
N SER A 78 8.48 -6.41 6.15
CA SER A 78 8.04 -7.80 6.08
C SER A 78 9.11 -8.75 6.61
N ALA A 79 8.70 -9.82 7.30
CA ALA A 79 9.61 -10.89 7.71
C ALA A 79 10.33 -11.58 6.52
N VAL A 80 9.81 -11.42 5.30
CA VAL A 80 10.40 -11.95 4.07
C VAL A 80 10.99 -10.86 3.15
N ALA A 81 11.34 -9.69 3.70
CA ALA A 81 11.90 -8.56 2.94
C ALA A 81 13.04 -8.96 1.99
N GLN A 82 14.03 -9.74 2.46
CA GLN A 82 15.15 -10.21 1.62
C GLN A 82 14.70 -11.03 0.41
N ARG A 83 13.65 -11.84 0.58
CA ARG A 83 13.06 -12.61 -0.51
C ARG A 83 12.35 -11.69 -1.50
N LEU A 84 11.60 -10.71 -1.00
CA LEU A 84 10.94 -9.71 -1.84
C LEU A 84 11.97 -8.88 -2.63
N ASP A 85 13.08 -8.47 -2.02
CA ASP A 85 14.17 -7.77 -2.72
C ASP A 85 14.83 -8.63 -3.80
N THR A 86 14.96 -9.94 -3.54
CA THR A 86 15.45 -10.89 -4.54
C THR A 86 14.48 -11.00 -5.72
N LEU A 87 13.17 -11.02 -5.46
CA LEU A 87 12.16 -11.06 -6.52
C LEU A 87 12.11 -9.73 -7.30
N ASP A 88 12.25 -8.59 -6.63
CA ASP A 88 12.32 -7.26 -7.27
C ASP A 88 13.55 -7.15 -8.18
N THR A 89 14.71 -7.59 -7.69
CA THR A 89 15.96 -7.64 -8.48
C THR A 89 15.78 -8.50 -9.74
N LYS A 90 15.13 -9.66 -9.59
CA LYS A 90 14.82 -10.54 -10.73
C LYS A 90 13.80 -9.91 -11.67
N ALA A 91 12.81 -9.18 -11.18
CA ALA A 91 11.85 -8.49 -12.02
C ALA A 91 12.56 -7.42 -12.87
N ARG A 92 13.38 -6.58 -12.24
CA ARG A 92 14.19 -5.56 -12.93
C ARG A 92 15.09 -6.16 -14.01
N ALA A 93 15.78 -7.26 -13.69
CA ALA A 93 16.69 -7.89 -14.64
C ALA A 93 16.00 -8.53 -15.87
N ASN A 94 14.73 -8.93 -15.74
CA ASN A 94 14.02 -9.64 -16.81
C ASN A 94 13.00 -8.76 -17.56
N TYR A 95 12.54 -7.67 -16.94
CA TYR A 95 11.43 -6.86 -17.45
C TYR A 95 11.71 -5.36 -17.41
N ASP A 96 12.94 -4.94 -17.06
CA ASP A 96 13.36 -3.54 -16.91
C ASP A 96 12.52 -2.70 -15.93
N ALA A 97 11.74 -3.36 -15.07
CA ALA A 97 10.88 -2.74 -14.07
C ALA A 97 10.83 -3.58 -12.78
N GLY A 98 10.82 -2.90 -11.63
CA GLY A 98 10.61 -3.52 -10.32
C GLY A 98 9.15 -3.43 -9.86
N PHE A 99 8.89 -3.84 -8.63
CA PHE A 99 7.56 -3.79 -8.02
C PHE A 99 7.04 -2.38 -7.87
N ARG A 100 7.89 -1.41 -7.53
CA ARG A 100 7.47 -0.01 -7.41
C ARG A 100 6.93 0.52 -8.73
N GLU A 101 7.68 0.35 -9.81
CA GLU A 101 7.28 0.79 -11.14
C GLU A 101 6.05 0.01 -11.61
N LYS A 102 5.98 -1.29 -11.32
CA LYS A 102 4.88 -2.16 -11.75
C LYS A 102 3.57 -1.85 -11.02
N VAL A 103 3.59 -1.65 -9.71
CA VAL A 103 2.39 -1.34 -8.90
C VAL A 103 1.76 -0.03 -9.32
N PHE A 104 2.58 0.99 -9.56
CA PHE A 104 2.09 2.31 -9.96
C PHE A 104 1.92 2.46 -11.49
N ASP A 105 2.09 1.38 -12.23
CA ASP A 105 1.67 1.30 -13.62
C ASP A 105 0.14 1.25 -13.69
N THR A 106 -0.43 2.02 -14.59
CA THR A 106 -1.87 2.28 -14.67
C THR A 106 -2.71 1.04 -14.95
N GLN A 107 -2.12 -0.08 -15.38
CA GLN A 107 -2.78 -1.38 -15.53
C GLN A 107 -1.81 -2.55 -15.30
N VAL A 108 -1.80 -3.12 -14.11
CA VAL A 108 -1.22 -4.47 -13.88
C VAL A 108 -2.18 -5.52 -14.43
N ALA A 109 -2.32 -5.60 -15.75
CA ALA A 109 -3.19 -6.57 -16.40
C ALA A 109 -2.56 -7.98 -16.33
N TRP A 110 -3.41 -8.99 -16.13
CA TRP A 110 -3.01 -10.40 -16.23
C TRP A 110 -2.37 -10.66 -17.60
N GLY A 111 -1.16 -11.20 -17.62
CA GLY A 111 -0.39 -11.46 -18.84
C GLY A 111 0.58 -10.35 -19.25
N SER A 112 0.63 -9.23 -18.53
CA SER A 112 1.69 -8.22 -18.73
C SER A 112 3.05 -8.73 -18.25
N ASP A 113 4.13 -8.23 -18.85
CA ASP A 113 5.49 -8.57 -18.46
C ASP A 113 5.73 -8.26 -16.97
N GLY A 114 6.36 -9.19 -16.27
CA GLY A 114 6.57 -9.10 -14.82
C GLY A 114 5.35 -9.42 -13.94
N TYR A 115 4.15 -9.62 -14.50
CA TYR A 115 2.95 -9.93 -13.71
C TYR A 115 3.14 -11.13 -12.79
N GLY A 116 3.73 -12.23 -13.29
CA GLY A 116 3.96 -13.44 -12.48
C GLY A 116 4.85 -13.20 -11.26
N ARG A 117 5.85 -12.31 -11.38
CA ARG A 117 6.72 -11.94 -10.24
C ARG A 117 6.00 -11.04 -9.25
N HIS A 118 5.19 -10.11 -9.75
CA HIS A 118 4.36 -9.27 -8.90
C HIS A 118 3.33 -10.09 -8.12
N PHE A 119 2.66 -11.03 -8.78
CA PHE A 119 1.73 -11.96 -8.16
C PHE A 119 2.42 -12.85 -7.11
N GLU A 120 3.61 -13.39 -7.42
CA GLU A 120 4.43 -14.12 -6.44
C GLU A 120 4.75 -13.24 -5.23
N ALA A 121 5.10 -11.98 -5.44
CA ALA A 121 5.41 -11.04 -4.35
C ALA A 121 4.19 -10.73 -3.47
N ARG A 122 3.00 -10.51 -4.06
CA ARG A 122 1.72 -10.36 -3.33
C ARG A 122 1.49 -11.57 -2.42
N SER A 123 1.60 -12.77 -2.99
CA SER A 123 1.41 -14.02 -2.25
C SER A 123 2.43 -14.19 -1.12
N GLN A 124 3.71 -13.87 -1.36
CA GLN A 124 4.73 -13.92 -0.31
C GLN A 124 4.44 -12.92 0.81
N LEU A 125 4.01 -11.71 0.48
CA LEU A 125 3.71 -10.68 1.47
C LEU A 125 2.50 -11.06 2.35
N GLU A 126 1.44 -11.61 1.77
CA GLU A 126 0.23 -12.03 2.52
C GLU A 126 0.43 -13.36 3.28
N SER A 127 1.36 -14.22 2.85
CA SER A 127 1.60 -15.51 3.52
C SER A 127 2.55 -15.43 4.72
N HIS A 128 3.13 -14.27 4.99
CA HIS A 128 4.11 -14.08 6.05
C HIS A 128 3.80 -12.83 6.86
N ARG A 129 4.20 -12.84 8.13
CA ARG A 129 3.95 -11.72 9.03
C ARG A 129 4.53 -10.41 8.49
N TYR A 130 3.68 -9.39 8.41
CA TYR A 130 4.12 -8.01 8.30
C TYR A 130 4.44 -7.45 9.69
N GLU A 131 5.69 -7.04 9.91
CA GLU A 131 6.19 -6.60 11.21
C GLU A 131 6.00 -5.08 11.42
N GLY A 132 5.74 -4.35 10.34
CA GLY A 132 5.37 -2.94 10.37
C GLY A 132 3.96 -2.71 10.93
N ARG A 133 3.56 -1.45 10.96
CA ARG A 133 2.21 -1.02 11.32
C ARG A 133 1.54 -0.37 10.13
N VAL A 134 0.26 -0.68 9.95
CA VAL A 134 -0.60 -0.04 8.97
C VAL A 134 -1.74 0.65 9.72
N ALA A 135 -1.92 1.95 9.48
CA ALA A 135 -3.04 2.70 10.01
C ALA A 135 -3.86 3.26 8.86
N VAL A 136 -5.17 3.05 8.91
CA VAL A 136 -6.09 3.43 7.83
C VAL A 136 -7.17 4.33 8.40
N GLY A 137 -7.34 5.48 7.76
CA GLY A 137 -8.47 6.39 7.97
C GLY A 137 -9.34 6.37 6.73
N VAL A 138 -10.64 6.14 6.89
CA VAL A 138 -11.61 6.18 5.79
C VAL A 138 -12.50 7.40 6.00
N ASP A 139 -12.73 8.16 4.94
CA ASP A 139 -13.62 9.31 4.99
C ASP A 139 -15.07 8.84 5.28
N PRO A 140 -15.83 9.51 6.18
CA PRO A 140 -17.19 9.07 6.52
C PRO A 140 -18.15 8.99 5.33
N ASP A 141 -17.91 9.81 4.31
CA ASP A 141 -18.74 9.86 3.09
C ASP A 141 -18.20 8.93 1.99
N ALA A 142 -17.14 8.17 2.25
CA ALA A 142 -16.59 7.21 1.30
C ALA A 142 -17.59 6.08 0.99
N PRO A 143 -17.59 5.56 -0.26
CA PRO A 143 -18.39 4.38 -0.59
C PRO A 143 -18.01 3.17 0.29
N THR A 144 -19.01 2.40 0.74
CA THR A 144 -18.81 1.20 1.56
C THR A 144 -17.89 0.16 0.90
N ALA A 145 -17.78 0.17 -0.43
CA ALA A 145 -16.85 -0.70 -1.14
C ALA A 145 -15.39 -0.44 -0.77
N VAL A 146 -15.01 0.82 -0.50
CA VAL A 146 -13.64 1.22 -0.10
C VAL A 146 -13.29 0.63 1.26
N SER A 147 -14.14 0.82 2.27
CA SER A 147 -13.90 0.29 3.61
C SER A 147 -13.87 -1.24 3.63
N ARG A 148 -14.74 -1.90 2.85
CA ARG A 148 -14.74 -3.36 2.71
C ARG A 148 -13.48 -3.89 2.03
N ALA A 149 -13.02 -3.26 0.95
CA ALA A 149 -11.80 -3.67 0.24
C ALA A 149 -10.55 -3.51 1.13
N LEU A 150 -10.44 -2.39 1.85
CA LEU A 150 -9.36 -2.16 2.81
C LEU A 150 -9.40 -3.18 3.95
N ALA A 151 -10.56 -3.43 4.55
CA ALA A 151 -10.70 -4.39 5.64
C ALA A 151 -10.33 -5.81 5.19
N ALA A 152 -10.87 -6.28 4.05
CA ALA A 152 -10.57 -7.61 3.52
C ALA A 152 -9.08 -7.76 3.18
N ASN A 153 -8.45 -6.72 2.61
CA ASN A 153 -7.03 -6.79 2.32
C ASN A 153 -6.17 -6.81 3.60
N LEU A 154 -6.51 -5.99 4.61
CA LEU A 154 -5.80 -5.96 5.89
C LEU A 154 -5.93 -7.28 6.66
N GLU A 155 -7.09 -7.94 6.61
CA GLU A 155 -7.32 -9.25 7.23
C GLU A 155 -6.37 -10.31 6.64
N ARG A 156 -6.23 -10.35 5.31
CA ARG A 156 -5.29 -11.29 4.65
C ARG A 156 -3.83 -11.01 4.96
N LEU A 157 -3.46 -9.75 5.13
CA LEU A 157 -2.09 -9.36 5.46
C LEU A 157 -1.67 -9.78 6.87
N ASP A 158 -2.63 -10.09 7.76
CA ASP A 158 -2.40 -10.32 9.19
C ASP A 158 -1.51 -9.22 9.82
N ALA A 159 -1.61 -8.01 9.28
CA ALA A 159 -0.77 -6.90 9.69
C ALA A 159 -1.31 -6.32 11.00
N PRO A 160 -0.45 -5.92 11.95
CA PRO A 160 -0.92 -5.25 13.16
C PRO A 160 -1.50 -3.87 12.82
N THR A 161 -2.84 -3.80 12.73
CA THR A 161 -3.57 -2.59 12.35
C THR A 161 -3.82 -1.66 13.54
N VAL A 162 -3.82 -0.36 13.28
CA VAL A 162 -4.28 0.67 14.21
C VAL A 162 -5.32 1.50 13.49
N ALA A 163 -6.49 1.72 14.09
CA ALA A 163 -7.47 2.64 13.52
C ALA A 163 -6.85 4.05 13.50
N TYR A 164 -6.80 4.68 12.32
CA TYR A 164 -6.39 6.08 12.25
C TYR A 164 -7.62 6.93 12.56
N GLU A 165 -7.68 7.46 13.78
CA GLU A 165 -8.61 8.55 14.07
C GLU A 165 -8.04 9.83 13.49
N ARG A 166 -8.80 10.48 12.61
CA ARG A 166 -8.45 11.82 12.14
C ARG A 166 -8.33 12.70 13.38
N PRO A 167 -7.20 13.40 13.61
CA PRO A 167 -7.14 14.37 14.69
C PRO A 167 -8.30 15.34 14.50
N THR A 168 -9.18 15.43 15.49
CA THR A 168 -10.17 16.50 15.52
C THR A 168 -9.40 17.82 15.52
N PRO A 169 -9.91 18.88 14.87
CA PRO A 169 -9.26 20.18 14.86
C PRO A 169 -9.00 20.80 16.26
N GLU A 170 -9.38 20.12 17.34
CA GLU A 170 -9.25 20.52 18.73
C GLU A 170 -8.21 19.69 19.53
N GLY A 171 -7.39 18.84 18.88
CA GLY A 171 -6.40 17.98 19.57
C GLY A 171 -5.02 17.93 18.93
#